data_AF-R0F7A1-F1
#
_entry.id   AF-R0F7A1-F1
#
_cell.length_a   1.000
_cell.length_b   1.000
_cell.length_c   1.000
_cell.angle_alpha   90.00
_cell.angle_beta   90.00
_cell.angle_gamma   90.00
#
_symmetry.space_group_name_H-M   'P 1'
#
loop_
_entity.id
_entity.type
_entity.pdbx_description
1 polymer ?
#
loop_
_entity_poly.entity_id
_entity_poly.type
_entity_poly.pdbx_seq_one_letter_code
_entity_poly.pdbx_strand_id
1 'polypeptide(L)' 'MELSEYDPVPECNCSGCNCEGTKRAKEAREKEQRYEFLMGLNSDFDLMMTTIMLKTPPPSLYQAYNMVKQTESSMKRYRR' A
#
# COMPACT_ATOMS: atom_id res chain seq x y z
N MET A 1 7.44 -17.61 -4.75
CA MET A 1 6.56 -17.14 -5.84
C MET A 1 6.07 -15.79 -5.40
N GLU A 2 6.59 -14.75 -6.01
CA GLU A 2 6.15 -13.37 -5.79
C GLU A 2 4.84 -13.13 -6.54
N LEU A 3 3.98 -12.24 -6.03
CA LEU A 3 2.68 -11.93 -6.65
C LEU A 3 2.82 -11.42 -8.09
N SER A 4 3.90 -10.70 -8.40
CA SER A 4 4.19 -10.22 -9.76
C SER A 4 4.55 -11.33 -10.76
N GLU A 5 5.00 -12.49 -10.28
CA GLU A 5 5.28 -13.65 -11.15
C GLU A 5 4.01 -14.40 -11.52
N TYR A 6 3.06 -14.50 -10.57
CA TYR A 6 1.80 -15.20 -10.76
C TYR A 6 0.75 -14.34 -11.50
N ASP A 7 0.73 -13.04 -11.21
CA ASP A 7 -0.23 -12.08 -11.75
C ASP A 7 0.51 -10.79 -12.19
N PRO A 8 1.09 -10.78 -13.40
CA PRO A 8 1.83 -9.64 -13.90
C PRO A 8 0.89 -8.47 -14.23
N VAL A 9 1.34 -7.24 -13.96
CA VAL A 9 0.59 -6.04 -14.35
C VAL A 9 0.53 -5.96 -15.88
N PRO A 10 -0.66 -5.78 -16.49
CA PRO A 10 -0.79 -5.74 -17.94
C PRO A 10 -0.06 -4.54 -18.56
N GLU A 11 0.71 -4.82 -19.60
CA GLU A 11 1.41 -3.81 -20.40
C GLU A 11 0.62 -3.46 -21.67
N CYS A 12 0.60 -2.17 -22.02
CA CYS A 12 -0.06 -1.66 -23.22
C CYS A 12 0.93 -1.72 -24.39
N ASN A 13 0.69 -2.61 -25.37
CA ASN A 13 1.57 -2.80 -26.54
C ASN A 13 1.21 -1.90 -27.75
N CYS A 14 0.36 -0.90 -27.54
CA CYS A 14 -0.09 -0.02 -28.62
C CYS A 14 1.00 1.00 -28.99
N SER A 15 1.39 1.06 -30.26
CA SER A 15 2.34 2.06 -30.76
C SER A 15 1.71 3.46 -30.75
N GLY A 16 2.32 4.41 -30.01
CA GLY A 16 1.90 5.82 -30.01
C GLY A 16 0.60 6.11 -29.24
N CYS A 17 0.11 5.18 -28.43
CA CYS A 17 -1.06 5.43 -27.60
C CYS A 17 -0.72 6.28 -26.37
N ASN A 18 -1.67 7.06 -25.89
CA ASN A 18 -1.62 7.75 -24.59
C ASN A 18 -2.53 7.05 -23.57
N CYS A 19 -2.57 5.70 -23.61
CA CYS A 19 -3.42 4.90 -22.73
C CYS A 19 -2.90 5.02 -21.28
N GLU A 20 -3.75 5.32 -20.30
CA GLU A 20 -3.37 5.25 -18.88
C GLU A 20 -3.61 3.85 -18.27
N GLY A 21 -3.88 2.83 -19.08
CA GLY A 21 -4.26 1.48 -18.63
C GLY A 21 -3.22 0.85 -17.71
N THR A 22 -1.97 0.76 -18.16
CA THR A 22 -0.87 0.22 -17.34
C THR A 22 -0.62 1.05 -16.07
N LYS A 23 -0.75 2.37 -16.15
CA LYS A 23 -0.61 3.25 -14.98
C LYS A 23 -1.68 2.95 -13.93
N ARG A 24 -2.96 2.91 -14.33
CA ARG A 24 -4.08 2.59 -13.44
C ARG A 24 -3.99 1.17 -12.89
N ALA A 25 -3.48 0.22 -13.68
CA ALA A 25 -3.24 -1.15 -13.21
C ALA A 25 -2.13 -1.21 -12.14
N LYS A 26 -1.04 -0.44 -12.29
CA LYS A 26 -0.01 -0.30 -11.25
C LYS A 26 -0.57 0.36 -9.99
N GLU A 27 -1.35 1.42 -10.13
CA GLU A 27 -2.02 2.10 -9.01
C GLU A 27 -2.99 1.17 -8.28
N ALA A 28 -3.74 0.34 -9.00
CA ALA A 28 -4.62 -0.68 -8.42
C ALA A 28 -3.83 -1.75 -7.66
N ARG A 29 -2.74 -2.26 -8.24
CA ARG A 29 -1.86 -3.23 -7.56
C ARG A 29 -1.25 -2.65 -6.27
N GLU A 30 -0.75 -1.41 -6.31
CA GLU A 30 -0.21 -0.76 -5.11
C GLU A 30 -1.30 -0.53 -4.06
N LYS A 31 -2.52 -0.23 -4.50
CA LYS A 31 -3.69 -0.16 -3.61
C LYS A 31 -3.91 -1.52 -2.94
N GLU A 32 -4.02 -2.62 -3.68
CA GLU A 32 -4.20 -3.98 -3.16
C GLU A 32 -3.13 -4.35 -2.13
N GLN A 33 -1.85 -4.24 -2.49
CA GLN A 33 -0.73 -4.59 -1.61
C GLN A 33 -0.75 -3.80 -0.29
N ARG A 34 -1.19 -2.55 -0.35
CA ARG A 34 -1.35 -1.73 0.84
C ARG A 34 -2.53 -2.16 1.69
N TYR A 35 -3.67 -2.50 1.08
CA TYR A 35 -4.80 -3.05 1.83
C TYR A 35 -4.40 -4.36 2.50
N GLU A 36 -3.73 -5.27 1.80
CA GLU A 36 -3.22 -6.53 2.36
C GLU A 36 -2.27 -6.29 3.53
N PHE A 37 -1.30 -5.38 3.36
CA PHE A 37 -0.40 -4.99 4.45
C PHE A 37 -1.16 -4.48 5.68
N LEU A 38 -2.13 -3.59 5.47
CA LEU A 38 -2.90 -2.98 6.57
C LEU A 38 -3.82 -3.99 7.26
N MET A 39 -4.47 -4.88 6.51
CA MET A 39 -5.33 -5.95 7.05
C MET A 39 -4.53 -7.00 7.83
N GLY A 40 -3.24 -7.15 7.54
CA GLY A 40 -2.34 -8.03 8.29
C GLY A 40 -1.81 -7.45 9.60
N LEU A 41 -2.14 -6.20 9.95
CA LEU A 41 -1.69 -5.57 11.19
C LEU A 41 -2.49 -6.08 12.40
N ASN A 42 -1.86 -6.03 13.58
CA ASN A 42 -2.54 -6.31 14.85
C ASN A 42 -3.54 -5.19 15.18
N SER A 43 -4.60 -5.50 15.95
CA SER A 43 -5.64 -4.55 16.38
C SER A 43 -5.11 -3.34 17.15
N ASP A 44 -3.93 -3.44 17.76
CA ASP A 44 -3.20 -2.31 18.35
C ASP A 44 -3.01 -1.14 17.35
N PHE A 45 -3.06 -1.40 16.03
CA PHE A 45 -2.86 -0.43 14.96
C PHE A 45 -4.16 0.07 14.30
N ASP A 46 -5.36 -0.28 14.78
CA ASP A 46 -6.64 0.05 14.11
C ASP A 46 -6.83 1.55 13.82
N LEU A 47 -6.43 2.42 14.76
CA LEU A 47 -6.48 3.87 14.57
C LEU A 47 -5.50 4.34 13.48
N MET A 48 -4.32 3.75 13.45
CA MET A 48 -3.30 4.03 12.44
C MET A 48 -3.82 3.57 11.07
N MET A 49 -4.39 2.36 10.98
CA MET A 49 -4.99 1.80 9.76
C MET A 49 -6.05 2.75 9.22
N THR A 50 -7.00 3.15 10.05
CA THR A 50 -8.04 4.11 9.69
C THR A 50 -7.45 5.42 9.17
N THR A 51 -6.41 5.93 9.83
CA THR A 51 -5.70 7.16 9.40
C THR A 51 -5.05 7.03 8.03
N ILE A 52 -4.47 5.86 7.71
CA ILE A 52 -3.89 5.62 6.38
C ILE A 52 -4.97 5.51 5.31
N MET A 53 -6.08 4.82 5.61
CA MET A 53 -7.18 4.63 4.66
C MET A 53 -7.89 5.95 4.30
N LEU A 54 -7.98 6.88 5.25
CA LEU A 54 -8.65 8.17 5.05
C LEU A 54 -7.76 9.25 4.40
N LYS A 55 -6.44 9.02 4.27
CA LYS A 55 -5.53 10.00 3.66
C LYS A 55 -5.83 10.20 2.18
N THR A 56 -5.88 11.46 1.75
CA THR A 56 -6.04 11.87 0.35
C THR A 56 -4.94 12.88 -0.03
N PRO A 57 -4.04 12.57 -0.99
CA PRO A 57 -3.94 11.28 -1.68
C PRO A 57 -3.55 10.15 -0.71
N PRO A 58 -3.95 8.91 -1.00
CA PRO A 58 -3.53 7.78 -0.20
C PRO A 58 -1.98 7.69 -0.29
N PRO A 59 -1.26 7.30 0.79
CA PRO A 59 0.21 7.26 0.81
C PRO A 59 0.82 6.31 -0.26
N SER A 60 2.10 6.01 -0.27
CA SER A 60 2.59 4.79 -0.95
C SER A 60 2.55 3.59 0.01
N LEU A 61 2.72 2.36 -0.49
CA LEU A 61 2.93 1.20 0.38
C LEU A 61 4.11 1.43 1.35
N TYR A 62 5.21 1.99 0.83
CA TYR A 62 6.39 2.32 1.62
C TYR A 62 6.12 3.39 2.69
N GLN A 63 5.36 4.42 2.35
CA GLN A 63 4.94 5.44 3.32
C GLN A 63 4.04 4.84 4.41
N ALA A 64 3.10 3.96 4.04
CA ALA A 64 2.25 3.26 4.99
C ALA A 64 3.07 2.41 5.97
N TYR A 65 4.07 1.66 5.48
CA TYR A 65 5.01 0.92 6.31
C TYR A 65 5.75 1.83 7.31
N ASN A 66 6.27 2.96 6.84
CA ASN A 66 6.98 3.91 7.70
C ASN A 66 6.08 4.51 8.79
N MET A 67 4.80 4.77 8.49
CA MET A 67 3.84 5.25 9.48
C MET A 67 3.61 4.21 10.58
N VAL A 68 3.40 2.94 10.21
CA VAL A 68 3.25 1.83 11.17
C VAL A 68 4.48 1.68 12.05
N LYS A 69 5.68 1.68 11.44
CA LYS A 69 6.96 1.56 12.16
C LYS A 69 7.16 2.68 13.18
N GLN A 70 6.77 3.90 12.83
CA GLN A 70 6.82 5.04 13.75
C GLN A 70 5.83 4.87 14.91
N THR A 71 4.59 4.45 14.63
CA THR A 71 3.59 4.16 15.66
C THR A 71 4.07 3.07 16.62
N GLU A 72 4.62 1.97 16.11
CA GLU A 72 5.15 0.89 16.92
C GLU A 72 6.30 1.37 17.84
N SER A 73 7.21 2.18 17.29
CA SER A 73 8.32 2.77 18.04
C SER A 73 7.82 3.67 19.18
N SER A 74 6.78 4.47 18.92
CA SER A 74 6.15 5.31 19.94
C SER A 74 5.47 4.46 21.02
N MET A 75 4.71 3.44 20.65
CA MET A 75 4.08 2.51 21.61
C MET A 75 5.10 1.81 22.51
N LYS A 76 6.22 1.35 21.93
CA LYS A 76 7.33 0.73 22.69
C LYS A 76 7.96 1.69 23.70
N ARG A 77 7.98 3.01 23.43
CA ARG A 77 8.48 4.01 24.37
C ARG A 77 7.56 4.22 25.57
N TYR A 78 6.24 4.16 25.37
CA TYR A 78 5.26 4.32 26.46
C TYR A 78 5.10 3.07 27.33
N ARG A 79 5.49 1.89 26.82
CA ARG A 79 5.47 0.62 27.57
C ARG A 79 6.74 0.36 28.41
N ARG A 80 7.67 1.32 28.46
CA ARG A 80 8.92 1.24 29.24
C ARG A 80 8.82 2.02 30.54
#